data_AF-A0A124FZZ4-F1
#
_entry.id   AF-A0A124FZZ4-F1
#
_cell.length_a   1.000
_cell.length_b   1.000
_cell.length_c   1.000
_cell.angle_alpha   90.00
_cell.angle_beta   90.00
_cell.angle_gamma   90.00
#
_symmetry.space_group_name_H-M   'P 1'
#
loop_
_entity.id
_entity.type
_entity.pdbx_description
1 polymer ?
#
loop_
_entity_poly.entity_id
_entity_poly.type
_entity_poly.pdbx_seq_one_letter_code
_entity_poly.pdbx_strand_id
1 'polypeptide(L)'
;IFVAILITLSMITVNAQEDMKKSIQIINPRPDFTLMIRLDKGAGATYAPGERVRVYFRTTRNAYVAIFGYDSEGTVKLLFPNQYQKNHFVEANREYYIDGVIEPGTKP
;
A
#
# COMPACT_ATOMS: atom_id res chain seq x y z
N ILE A 1 27.20 34.17 -58.81
CA ILE A 1 26.00 33.29 -58.84
C ILE A 1 26.51 31.87 -58.66
N PHE A 2 26.53 31.39 -57.42
CA PHE A 2 26.85 30.02 -57.05
C PHE A 2 25.97 29.66 -55.86
N VAL A 3 25.14 28.63 -56.07
CA VAL A 3 24.15 28.12 -55.12
C VAL A 3 24.88 27.31 -54.05
N ALA A 4 24.70 27.67 -52.78
CA ALA A 4 25.04 26.82 -51.65
C ALA A 4 23.83 26.78 -50.71
N ILE A 5 22.93 25.84 -51.00
CA ILE A 5 21.93 25.34 -50.07
C ILE A 5 22.70 24.60 -48.98
N LEU A 6 22.74 25.13 -47.76
CA LEU A 6 23.19 24.38 -46.59
C LEU A 6 22.08 24.37 -45.54
N ILE A 7 21.76 23.14 -45.16
CA ILE A 7 20.57 22.71 -44.45
C ILE A 7 20.53 23.28 -43.03
N THR A 8 19.35 23.78 -42.67
CA THR A 8 18.94 24.26 -41.35
C THR A 8 19.13 23.21 -40.26
N LEU A 9 19.74 23.58 -39.14
CA LEU A 9 19.61 22.82 -37.89
C LEU A 9 19.12 23.76 -36.79
N SER A 10 17.82 24.05 -36.82
CA SER A 10 17.12 24.61 -35.67
C SER A 10 17.09 23.55 -34.56
N MET A 11 17.89 23.74 -33.52
CA MET A 11 17.82 22.98 -32.28
C MET A 11 16.45 23.22 -31.64
N ILE A 12 15.51 22.29 -31.82
CA ILE A 12 14.25 22.29 -31.07
C ILE A 12 14.59 21.75 -29.68
N THR A 13 14.69 22.62 -28.69
CA THR A 13 14.69 22.19 -27.29
C THR A 13 13.28 21.74 -26.95
N VAL A 14 13.06 20.43 -26.94
CA VAL A 14 11.83 19.83 -26.39
C VAL A 14 11.89 20.03 -24.88
N ASN A 15 11.26 21.09 -24.39
CA ASN A 15 10.93 21.21 -22.97
C ASN A 15 9.80 20.22 -22.69
N ALA A 16 10.15 19.01 -22.24
CA ALA A 16 9.23 18.11 -21.59
C ALA A 16 8.86 18.74 -20.24
N GLN A 17 7.80 19.54 -20.22
CA GLN A 17 7.20 19.99 -18.99
C GLN A 17 6.52 18.77 -18.36
N GLU A 18 7.15 18.16 -17.37
CA GLU A 18 6.53 17.08 -16.60
C GLU A 18 5.27 17.64 -15.93
N ASP A 19 4.12 17.23 -16.46
CA ASP A 19 2.83 17.50 -15.84
C ASP A 19 2.79 16.79 -14.48
N MET A 20 3.19 17.50 -13.43
CA MET A 20 2.96 17.13 -12.05
C MET A 20 1.45 16.99 -11.85
N LYS A 21 0.95 15.77 -12.02
CA LYS A 21 -0.43 15.38 -11.76
C LYS A 21 -0.71 15.60 -10.28
N LYS A 22 -1.18 16.79 -9.92
CA LYS A 22 -1.66 17.10 -8.56
C LYS A 22 -2.79 16.15 -8.25
N SER A 23 -2.51 15.11 -7.47
CA SER A 23 -3.55 14.29 -6.87
C SER A 23 -4.27 15.15 -5.83
N ILE A 24 -5.54 15.47 -6.08
CA ILE A 24 -6.39 16.10 -5.07
C ILE A 24 -6.57 15.08 -3.94
N GLN A 25 -5.97 15.35 -2.79
CA GLN A 25 -6.22 14.57 -1.57
C GLN A 25 -7.49 15.13 -0.92
N ILE A 26 -8.58 14.38 -0.94
CA ILE A 26 -9.79 14.70 -0.18
C ILE A 26 -9.48 14.41 1.29
N ILE A 27 -9.22 15.46 2.09
CA ILE A 27 -8.97 15.32 3.53
C ILE A 27 -10.31 15.49 4.25
N ASN A 28 -10.81 14.43 4.89
CA ASN A 28 -11.91 14.54 5.85
C ASN A 28 -11.32 14.90 7.22
N PRO A 29 -11.52 16.13 7.73
CA PRO A 29 -10.92 16.56 9.00
C PRO A 29 -11.53 15.88 10.22
N ARG A 30 -12.68 15.22 10.09
CA ARG A 30 -13.35 14.46 11.15
C ARG A 30 -13.93 13.18 10.57
N PRO A 31 -13.09 12.15 10.34
CA PRO A 31 -13.60 10.85 9.89
C PRO A 31 -14.53 10.27 10.94
N ASP A 32 -15.73 9.88 10.52
CA ASP A 32 -16.72 9.18 11.34
C ASP A 32 -16.32 7.71 11.58
N PHE A 33 -15.41 7.19 10.76
CA PHE A 33 -14.86 5.84 10.84
C PHE A 33 -13.34 5.87 10.60
N THR A 34 -12.60 5.19 11.48
CA THR A 34 -11.15 4.99 11.33
C THR A 34 -10.83 3.53 11.61
N LEU A 35 -10.00 2.94 10.74
CA LEU A 35 -9.32 1.67 10.97
C LEU A 35 -7.84 1.95 11.21
N MET A 36 -7.36 1.54 12.38
CA MET A 36 -5.92 1.56 12.71
C MET A 36 -5.35 0.17 12.49
N ILE A 37 -4.21 0.09 11.81
CA ILE A 37 -3.45 -1.14 11.59
C ILE A 37 -2.00 -0.92 12.03
N ARG A 38 -1.42 -1.89 12.72
CA ARG A 38 -0.04 -1.83 13.22
C ARG A 38 0.61 -3.20 13.10
N LEU A 39 1.90 -3.22 12.84
CA LEU A 39 2.71 -4.43 12.90
C LEU A 39 3.39 -4.52 14.26
N ASP A 40 3.74 -5.73 14.69
CA ASP A 40 4.40 -6.03 15.96
C ASP A 40 5.78 -5.36 16.08
N LYS A 41 6.56 -5.27 14.99
CA LYS A 41 7.82 -4.51 14.97
C LYS A 41 7.67 -3.02 14.61
N GLY A 42 6.46 -2.55 14.37
CA GLY A 42 6.19 -1.17 13.93
C GLY A 42 6.19 -0.97 12.41
N ALA A 43 5.90 0.27 12.00
CA ALA A 43 5.79 0.64 10.59
C ALA A 43 7.16 0.65 9.90
N GLY A 44 7.24 0.09 8.69
CA GLY A 44 8.50 0.00 7.94
C GLY A 44 9.47 -1.07 8.46
N ALA A 45 9.05 -1.93 9.39
CA ALA A 45 9.89 -3.01 9.88
C ALA A 45 10.16 -4.07 8.80
N THR A 46 11.37 -4.61 8.82
CA THR A 46 11.79 -5.73 7.97
C THR A 46 11.63 -7.05 8.74
N TYR A 47 11.10 -8.06 8.05
CA TYR A 47 10.94 -9.41 8.58
C TYR A 47 11.76 -10.37 7.72
N ALA A 48 12.45 -11.30 8.38
CA ALA A 48 13.18 -12.35 7.68
C ALA A 48 12.23 -13.44 7.16
N PRO A 49 12.59 -14.16 6.09
CA PRO A 49 11.83 -15.34 5.66
C PRO A 49 11.74 -16.38 6.80
N GLY A 50 10.55 -16.91 7.05
CA GLY A 50 10.24 -17.81 8.16
C GLY A 50 9.96 -17.11 9.50
N GLU A 51 10.13 -15.79 9.58
CA GLU A 51 9.83 -15.03 10.78
C GLU A 51 8.33 -14.89 11.01
N ARG A 52 7.91 -14.90 12.29
CA ARG A 52 6.53 -14.63 12.67
C ARG A 52 6.25 -13.13 12.58
N VAL A 53 5.07 -12.80 12.07
CA VAL A 53 4.56 -11.44 12.02
C VAL A 53 3.19 -11.41 12.67
N ARG A 54 2.91 -10.37 13.44
CA ARG A 54 1.58 -10.14 14.01
C ARG A 54 1.04 -8.78 13.60
N VAL A 55 -0.11 -8.81 12.94
CA VAL A 55 -0.83 -7.61 12.50
C VAL A 55 -1.93 -7.29 13.50
N TYR A 56 -1.85 -6.15 14.17
CA TYR A 56 -2.88 -5.64 15.06
C TYR A 56 -3.79 -4.67 14.30
N PHE A 57 -5.09 -4.73 14.56
CA PHE A 57 -6.04 -3.79 13.99
C PHE A 57 -7.21 -3.48 14.93
N ARG A 58 -7.76 -2.28 14.78
CA ARG A 58 -8.89 -1.75 15.57
C ARG A 58 -9.72 -0.80 14.73
N THR A 59 -11.04 -0.82 14.92
CA THR A 59 -11.96 0.16 14.32
C THR A 59 -12.53 1.10 15.38
N THR A 60 -12.94 2.32 14.99
CA THR A 60 -13.65 3.26 15.90
C THR A 60 -15.14 2.96 16.05
N ARG A 61 -15.72 2.17 15.12
CA ARG A 61 -17.12 1.75 15.13
C ARG A 61 -17.22 0.26 14.79
N ASN A 62 -18.36 -0.36 15.13
CA ASN A 62 -18.69 -1.72 14.72
C ASN A 62 -18.67 -1.79 13.20
N ALA A 63 -17.93 -2.74 12.64
CA ALA A 63 -17.73 -2.84 11.19
C ALA A 63 -17.47 -4.28 10.76
N TYR A 64 -17.69 -4.54 9.47
CA TYR A 64 -17.19 -5.74 8.81
C TYR A 64 -15.85 -5.42 8.17
N VAL A 65 -14.82 -6.20 8.48
CA VAL A 65 -13.44 -5.93 8.04
C VAL A 65 -12.93 -7.10 7.20
N ALA A 66 -12.26 -6.77 6.10
CA ALA A 66 -11.44 -7.69 5.34
C ALA A 66 -10.04 -7.08 5.16
N ILE A 67 -9.00 -7.85 5.49
CA ILE A 67 -7.60 -7.44 5.39
C ILE A 67 -6.92 -8.36 4.37
N PHE A 68 -6.30 -7.75 3.37
CA PHE A 68 -5.54 -8.43 2.34
C PHE A 68 -4.06 -8.08 2.47
N GLY A 69 -3.20 -9.07 2.28
CA GLY A 69 -1.75 -8.91 2.14
C GLY A 69 -1.34 -9.03 0.68
N TYR A 70 -0.35 -8.24 0.29
CA TYR A 70 0.30 -8.30 -1.01
C TYR A 70 1.76 -8.67 -0.80
N ASP A 71 2.27 -9.62 -1.57
CA ASP A 71 3.71 -9.90 -1.60
C ASP A 71 4.43 -9.15 -2.74
N SER A 72 5.76 -9.26 -2.77
CA SER A 72 6.61 -8.64 -3.79
C SER A 72 6.44 -9.24 -5.19
N GLU A 73 5.75 -10.38 -5.32
CA GLU A 73 5.41 -11.01 -6.59
C GLU A 73 4.02 -10.60 -7.10
N GLY A 74 3.27 -9.84 -6.30
CA GLY A 74 1.92 -9.36 -6.63
C GLY A 74 0.82 -10.36 -6.26
N THR A 75 1.12 -11.42 -5.50
CA THR A 75 0.11 -12.35 -5.00
C THR A 75 -0.70 -11.67 -3.90
N VAL A 76 -2.02 -11.75 -4.02
CA VAL A 76 -2.96 -11.22 -3.02
C VAL A 76 -3.46 -12.37 -2.15
N LYS A 77 -3.36 -12.22 -0.83
CA LYS A 77 -3.83 -13.20 0.15
C LYS A 77 -4.81 -12.56 1.12
N LEU A 78 -5.94 -13.21 1.37
CA LEU A 78 -6.88 -12.80 2.41
C LEU A 78 -6.32 -13.20 3.78
N LEU A 79 -6.00 -12.22 4.62
CA LEU A 79 -5.42 -12.42 5.95
C LEU A 79 -6.50 -12.46 7.04
N PHE A 80 -7.54 -11.66 6.90
CA PHE A 80 -8.72 -11.66 7.77
C PHE A 80 -9.96 -11.35 6.93
N PRO A 81 -11.09 -12.03 7.14
CA PRO A 81 -11.25 -13.23 7.95
C PRO A 81 -10.39 -14.39 7.46
N ASN A 82 -10.13 -15.37 8.31
CA ASN A 82 -9.38 -16.58 7.94
C ASN A 82 -10.01 -17.82 8.59
N GLN A 83 -9.45 -18.99 8.33
CA GLN A 83 -9.94 -20.27 8.85
C GLN A 83 -10.01 -20.33 10.39
N TYR A 84 -9.13 -19.58 11.08
CA TYR A 84 -9.09 -19.47 12.54
C TYR A 84 -10.00 -18.36 13.08
N GLN A 85 -10.20 -17.30 12.29
CA GLN A 85 -10.99 -16.11 12.62
C GLN A 85 -12.06 -15.87 11.55
N LYS A 86 -13.13 -16.67 11.61
CA LYS A 86 -14.19 -16.71 10.58
C LYS A 86 -15.21 -15.59 10.67
N ASN A 87 -15.29 -14.86 11.78
CA ASN A 87 -16.23 -13.77 11.93
C ASN A 87 -15.60 -12.47 11.43
N HIS A 88 -16.20 -11.87 10.40
CA HIS A 88 -15.70 -10.63 9.80
C HIS A 88 -16.15 -9.40 10.60
N PHE A 89 -17.08 -9.59 11.55
CA PHE A 89 -17.59 -8.53 12.41
C PHE A 89 -16.59 -8.18 13.50
N VAL A 90 -16.25 -6.90 13.55
CA VAL A 90 -15.26 -6.30 14.43
C VAL A 90 -15.97 -5.24 15.26
N GLU A 91 -15.87 -5.41 16.57
CA GLU A 91 -16.44 -4.48 17.55
C GLU A 91 -15.63 -3.18 17.65
N ALA A 92 -16.34 -2.08 17.85
CA ALA A 92 -15.76 -0.75 18.05
C ALA A 92 -14.77 -0.75 19.21
N ASN A 93 -13.63 -0.10 18.99
CA ASN A 93 -12.58 0.16 19.99
C ASN A 93 -11.93 -1.08 20.61
N ARG A 94 -12.21 -2.27 20.08
CA ARG A 94 -11.55 -3.52 20.45
C ARG A 94 -10.38 -3.80 19.51
N GLU A 95 -9.25 -4.23 20.08
CA GLU A 95 -8.08 -4.62 19.30
C GLU A 95 -8.15 -6.10 18.94
N TYR A 96 -7.90 -6.39 17.68
CA TYR A 96 -7.82 -7.73 17.09
C TYR A 96 -6.41 -7.93 16.53
N TYR A 97 -6.01 -9.17 16.35
CA TYR A 97 -4.73 -9.50 15.74
C TYR A 97 -4.83 -10.67 14.76
N ILE A 98 -3.93 -10.71 13.79
CA ILE A 98 -3.73 -11.80 12.84
C ILE A 98 -2.31 -12.29 13.03
N ASP A 99 -2.14 -13.59 13.26
CA ASP A 99 -0.83 -14.25 13.29
C ASP A 99 -0.47 -14.80 11.91
N GLY A 100 0.76 -14.56 11.47
CA GLY A 100 1.29 -15.04 10.21
C GLY A 100 2.77 -15.41 10.30
N VAL A 101 3.27 -16.01 9.22
CA VAL A 101 4.69 -16.33 9.00
C VAL A 101 5.07 -15.82 7.63
N ILE A 102 6.20 -15.13 7.51
CA ILE A 102 6.73 -14.69 6.22
C ILE A 102 7.22 -15.92 5.46
N GLU A 103 6.77 -16.08 4.22
CA GLU A 103 7.08 -17.28 3.44
C GLU A 103 8.57 -17.34 3.08
N PRO A 104 9.22 -18.52 3.12
CA PRO A 104 10.64 -18.69 2.83
C PRO A 104 11.13 -18.22 1.43
N GLY A 105 10.22 -17.81 0.54
CA GLY A 105 10.53 -17.30 -0.80
C GLY A 105 10.28 -15.79 -0.99
N THR A 106 9.81 -15.09 0.05
CA THR A 106 9.57 -13.64 -0.06
C THR A 106 10.92 -12.92 -0.17
N LYS A 107 11.20 -12.33 -1.33
CA LYS A 107 12.41 -11.50 -1.53
C LYS A 107 12.33 -10.27 -0.61
N PRO A 108 13.44 -9.89 0.05
CA PRO A 108 13.50 -8.71 0.90
C PRO A 108 13.31 -7.41 0.12
#